data_AF-A0A4Q3N1K9-F1
#
_entry.id   AF-A0A4Q3N1K9-F1
#
_cell.length_a   1.000
_cell.length_b   1.000
_cell.length_c   1.000
_cell.angle_alpha   90.00
_cell.angle_beta   90.00
_cell.angle_gamma   90.00
#
_symmetry.space_group_name_H-M   'P 1'
#
loop_
_entity.id
_entity.type
_entity.pdbx_description
1 polymer ?
#
loop_
_entity_poly.entity_id
_entity_poly.type
_entity_poly.pdbx_seq_one_letter_code
_entity_poly.pdbx_strand_id
1 'polypeptide(L)'
;MSHLKKYTVALAIVVMLFGAGACRKNFGEINTNPNVVINPDIGFLLTYAEDKIITYQYTEWIWESMEQLMRFTQHLTTDPYELTSNVNLRYGTFYRDVLPNLVEIRNQVSKKADSANYRKAAALTYIAGVMHGLKVTDMNGAIPYTEATKARTEGRFDPVYDSQEALLTLWLTQLNSSIATLADNSLTGQYNFGTADVYYKGDWIKWIKLANSLKLRIAARLENVDNARTRTIFQQVLADANGPITTTADQLTYQSIDYLPFGRGGEIVYRSQRFGTTSLIDFMKRANDPRLRIYFEPNGLQGSFKDTLAKYGTT
;
A
#
# COMPACT_ATOMS: atom_id res chain seq x y z
N MET A 1 53.18 9.40 60.28
CA MET A 1 52.95 9.08 58.85
C MET A 1 51.88 8.00 58.61
N SER A 2 51.63 7.05 59.52
CA SER A 2 50.62 5.98 59.33
C SER A 2 49.16 6.47 59.35
N HIS A 3 48.83 7.48 60.16
CA HIS A 3 47.47 8.04 60.23
C HIS A 3 47.10 8.85 58.96
N LEU A 4 48.05 9.57 58.37
CA LEU A 4 47.84 10.36 57.15
C LEU A 4 47.47 9.48 55.94
N LYS A 5 48.07 8.27 55.84
CA LYS A 5 47.72 7.24 54.85
C LYS A 5 46.30 6.71 55.03
N LYS A 6 45.82 6.54 56.28
CA LYS A 6 44.45 6.09 56.56
C LYS A 6 43.41 7.12 56.11
N TYR A 7 43.67 8.40 56.35
CA TYR A 7 42.77 9.48 55.94
C TYR A 7 42.76 9.71 54.42
N THR A 8 43.90 9.54 53.73
CA THR A 8 43.96 9.63 52.25
C THR A 8 43.21 8.48 51.59
N VAL A 9 43.32 7.25 52.12
CA VAL A 9 42.54 6.10 51.60
C VAL A 9 41.04 6.29 51.87
N ALA A 10 40.65 6.76 53.05
CA ALA A 10 39.25 7.05 53.36
C ALA A 10 38.67 8.15 52.44
N LEU A 11 39.42 9.22 52.19
CA LEU A 11 39.02 10.28 51.27
C LEU A 11 38.89 9.77 49.83
N ALA A 12 39.81 8.91 49.36
CA ALA A 12 39.74 8.30 48.05
C ALA A 12 38.49 7.41 47.88
N ILE A 13 38.11 6.64 48.91
CA ILE A 13 36.90 5.82 48.90
C ILE A 13 35.63 6.69 48.85
N VAL A 14 35.59 7.77 49.62
CA VAL A 14 34.47 8.73 49.61
C VAL A 14 34.32 9.40 48.24
N VAL A 15 35.42 9.86 47.64
CA VAL A 15 35.41 10.45 46.28
C VAL A 15 34.94 9.43 45.23
N MET A 16 35.35 8.17 45.37
CA MET A 16 34.93 7.08 44.46
C MET A 16 33.43 6.75 44.60
N LEU A 17 32.88 6.79 45.81
CA LEU A 17 31.46 6.60 46.09
C LEU A 17 30.59 7.75 45.53
N PHE A 18 31.07 9.00 45.57
CA PHE A 18 30.37 10.14 44.97
C PHE A 18 30.50 10.19 43.43
N GLY A 19 31.58 9.65 42.85
CA GLY A 19 31.78 9.58 41.40
C GLY A 19 30.88 8.57 40.67
N ALA A 20 30.53 7.45 41.31
CA ALA A 20 29.72 6.39 40.69
C ALA A 20 28.26 6.81 40.40
N GLY A 21 27.71 7.78 41.14
CA GLY A 21 26.37 8.32 40.91
C GLY A 21 26.28 9.36 39.78
N ALA A 22 27.39 10.04 39.47
CA ALA A 22 27.43 11.08 38.44
C ALA A 22 27.33 10.51 37.02
N CYS A 23 27.87 9.31 36.77
CA CYS A 23 27.82 8.64 35.46
C CYS A 23 26.44 8.07 35.08
N ARG A 24 25.48 8.01 36.02
CA ARG A 24 24.09 7.59 35.75
C ARG A 24 23.14 8.77 35.60
N LYS A 25 23.59 9.99 35.92
CA LYS A 25 22.75 11.18 35.87
C LYS A 25 22.44 11.49 34.41
N ASN A 26 21.16 11.53 34.07
CA ASN A 26 20.64 11.84 32.73
C ASN A 26 21.05 10.86 31.61
N PHE A 27 21.56 9.66 31.93
CA PHE A 27 21.94 8.67 30.91
C PHE A 27 20.74 8.27 30.03
N GLY A 28 19.55 8.16 30.61
CA GLY A 28 18.32 7.90 29.85
C GLY A 28 17.99 9.06 28.90
N GLU A 29 18.06 10.30 29.35
CA GLU A 29 17.76 11.49 28.54
C GLU A 29 18.78 11.71 27.42
N ILE A 30 20.08 11.55 27.70
CA ILE A 30 21.17 11.73 26.72
C ILE A 30 21.10 10.67 25.60
N ASN A 31 20.62 9.46 25.92
CA ASN A 31 20.50 8.35 24.97
C ASN A 31 19.07 8.16 24.43
N THR A 32 18.12 9.00 24.83
CA THR A 32 16.79 9.02 24.22
C THR A 32 16.80 10.09 23.14
N ASN A 33 16.78 9.67 21.88
CA ASN A 33 16.67 10.61 20.77
C ASN A 33 15.29 11.32 20.84
N PRO A 34 15.24 12.64 21.08
CA PRO A 34 13.98 13.35 21.25
C PRO A 34 13.14 13.41 19.97
N ASN A 35 13.72 13.07 18.82
CA ASN A 35 13.02 12.98 17.54
C ASN A 35 12.37 11.60 17.32
N VAL A 36 12.63 10.61 18.18
CA VAL A 36 12.01 9.29 18.08
C VAL A 36 10.65 9.34 18.75
N VAL A 37 9.61 9.23 17.92
CA VAL A 37 8.23 9.13 18.41
C VAL A 37 8.03 7.76 19.05
N ILE A 38 7.88 7.73 20.37
CA ILE A 38 7.72 6.48 21.14
C ILE A 38 6.29 5.93 21.01
N ASN A 39 5.29 6.82 21.01
CA ASN A 39 3.86 6.50 20.86
C ASN A 39 3.29 7.32 19.70
N PRO A 40 3.36 6.83 18.46
CA PRO A 40 2.84 7.56 17.31
C PRO A 40 1.32 7.62 17.33
N ASP A 41 0.76 8.75 16.91
CA ASP A 41 -0.68 8.92 16.74
C ASP A 41 -1.23 7.97 15.67
N ILE A 42 -2.31 7.25 15.98
CA ILE A 42 -2.89 6.25 15.08
C ILE A 42 -3.46 6.87 13.80
N GLY A 43 -3.92 8.13 13.85
CA GLY A 43 -4.36 8.86 12.66
C GLY A 43 -3.19 9.14 11.74
N PHE A 44 -2.07 9.62 12.27
CA PHE A 44 -0.86 9.81 11.48
C PHE A 44 -0.34 8.51 10.86
N LEU A 45 -0.36 7.39 11.61
CA LEU A 45 0.01 6.08 11.08
C LEU A 45 -0.88 5.68 9.88
N LEU A 46 -2.19 5.95 9.96
CA LEU A 46 -3.12 5.66 8.87
C LEU A 46 -2.82 6.54 7.66
N THR A 47 -2.78 7.87 7.85
CA THR A 47 -2.44 8.84 6.79
C THR A 47 -1.17 8.45 6.07
N TYR A 48 -0.12 8.08 6.81
CA TYR A 48 1.15 7.67 6.25
C TYR A 48 1.05 6.38 5.43
N ALA A 49 0.35 5.36 5.95
CA ALA A 49 0.15 4.12 5.23
C ALA A 49 -0.65 4.34 3.93
N GLU A 50 -1.71 5.14 3.97
CA GLU A 50 -2.56 5.44 2.80
C GLU A 50 -1.84 6.31 1.76
N ASP A 51 -1.06 7.30 2.19
CA ASP A 51 -0.15 8.03 1.29
C ASP A 51 0.79 7.07 0.58
N LYS A 52 1.41 6.17 1.34
CA LYS A 52 2.40 5.22 0.83
C LYS A 52 1.78 4.13 -0.03
N ILE A 53 0.48 3.86 0.01
CA ILE A 53 -0.19 2.98 -0.97
C ILE A 53 -0.22 3.61 -2.38
N ILE A 54 -0.16 4.94 -2.47
CA ILE A 54 -0.34 5.69 -3.72
C ILE A 54 0.97 6.30 -4.21
N THR A 55 1.78 6.89 -3.34
CA THR A 55 2.92 7.71 -3.77
C THR A 55 4.07 6.93 -4.40
N TYR A 56 4.24 5.63 -4.08
CA TYR A 56 5.21 4.79 -4.79
C TYR A 56 4.78 4.48 -6.23
N GLN A 57 3.49 4.62 -6.56
CA GLN A 57 2.95 4.15 -7.83
C GLN A 57 3.50 4.91 -9.02
N TYR A 58 4.01 6.13 -8.85
CA TYR A 58 4.75 6.81 -9.91
C TYR A 58 5.83 5.90 -10.51
N THR A 59 6.67 5.32 -9.65
CA THR A 59 7.77 4.46 -10.10
C THR A 59 7.23 3.16 -10.69
N GLU A 60 6.14 2.62 -10.15
CA GLU A 60 5.46 1.46 -10.72
C GLU A 60 4.85 1.75 -12.11
N TRP A 61 4.22 2.91 -12.31
CA TRP A 61 3.62 3.30 -13.58
C TRP A 61 4.68 3.44 -14.67
N ILE A 62 5.78 4.12 -14.37
CA ILE A 62 6.84 4.36 -15.35
C ILE A 62 7.66 3.08 -15.59
N TRP A 63 8.26 2.52 -14.54
CA TRP A 63 9.29 1.49 -14.69
C TRP A 63 8.76 0.07 -14.77
N GLU A 64 7.65 -0.22 -14.11
CA GLU A 64 7.08 -1.57 -14.14
C GLU A 64 5.98 -1.66 -15.21
N SER A 65 5.09 -0.68 -15.27
CA SER A 65 3.93 -0.73 -16.15
C SER A 65 4.29 -0.34 -17.58
N MET A 66 4.82 0.86 -17.81
CA MET A 66 5.13 1.35 -19.17
C MET A 66 6.34 0.64 -19.81
N GLU A 67 7.42 0.42 -19.06
CA GLU A 67 8.63 -0.22 -19.61
C GLU A 67 8.52 -1.74 -19.75
N GLN A 68 7.59 -2.40 -19.06
CA GLN A 68 7.49 -3.87 -19.06
C GLN A 68 6.06 -4.37 -19.28
N LEU A 69 5.17 -4.21 -18.29
CA LEU A 69 3.85 -4.86 -18.30
C LEU A 69 3.04 -4.52 -19.56
N MET A 70 2.97 -3.24 -19.93
CA MET A 70 2.22 -2.76 -21.10
C MET A 70 2.87 -3.17 -22.43
N ARG A 71 4.17 -3.50 -22.44
CA ARG A 71 4.83 -4.09 -23.63
C ARG A 71 4.51 -5.57 -23.75
N PHE A 72 4.66 -6.34 -22.67
CA PHE A 72 4.36 -7.78 -22.66
C PHE A 72 2.88 -8.08 -22.88
N THR A 73 2.00 -7.17 -22.49
CA THR A 73 0.55 -7.25 -22.74
C THR A 73 0.13 -6.56 -24.06
N GLN A 74 1.09 -6.13 -24.88
CA GLN A 74 0.86 -5.51 -26.20
C GLN A 74 -0.06 -4.27 -26.20
N HIS A 75 -0.03 -3.46 -25.14
CA HIS A 75 -0.71 -2.16 -25.12
C HIS A 75 0.19 -1.05 -25.71
N LEU A 76 1.47 -1.07 -25.38
CA LEU A 76 2.45 -0.07 -25.83
C LEU A 76 3.69 -0.76 -26.42
N THR A 77 4.35 -0.06 -27.34
CA THR A 77 5.68 -0.40 -27.84
C THR A 77 6.59 0.81 -27.70
N THR A 78 7.90 0.55 -27.70
CA THR A 78 8.96 1.54 -27.51
C THR A 78 10.25 0.94 -28.05
N ASP A 79 11.30 1.74 -28.24
CA ASP A 79 12.58 1.23 -28.71
C ASP A 79 13.08 0.09 -27.81
N PRO A 80 13.80 -0.91 -28.36
CA PRO A 80 14.32 -2.03 -27.58
C PRO A 80 15.40 -1.54 -26.62
N TYR A 81 14.99 -0.99 -25.47
CA TYR A 81 15.84 -0.68 -24.33
C TYR A 81 15.81 -1.84 -23.31
N GLU A 82 16.86 -1.87 -22.48
CA GLU A 82 17.05 -2.83 -21.39
C GLU A 82 15.86 -2.90 -20.44
N LEU A 83 15.53 -4.12 -19.98
CA LEU A 83 14.59 -4.32 -18.87
C LEU A 83 15.12 -3.62 -17.62
N THR A 84 14.31 -2.73 -17.05
CA THR A 84 14.67 -2.04 -15.81
C THR A 84 14.64 -2.98 -14.60
N SER A 85 15.58 -2.80 -13.67
CA SER A 85 15.58 -3.47 -12.36
C SER A 85 14.66 -2.79 -11.34
N ASN A 86 14.09 -1.63 -11.67
CA ASN A 86 13.16 -0.88 -10.81
C ASN A 86 11.73 -1.47 -10.88
N VAL A 87 11.60 -2.74 -10.55
CA VAL A 87 10.33 -3.47 -10.49
C VAL A 87 9.97 -3.83 -9.06
N ASN A 88 8.67 -4.05 -8.82
CA ASN A 88 8.16 -4.61 -7.58
C ASN A 88 8.42 -3.77 -6.30
N LEU A 89 8.52 -2.44 -6.45
CA LEU A 89 8.63 -1.54 -5.28
C LEU A 89 7.44 -1.65 -4.32
N ARG A 90 6.28 -2.07 -4.83
CA ARG A 90 5.09 -2.42 -4.04
C ARG A 90 5.43 -3.35 -2.86
N TYR A 91 6.33 -4.32 -3.05
CA TYR A 91 6.72 -5.27 -2.01
C TYR A 91 7.45 -4.56 -0.87
N GLY A 92 8.47 -3.75 -1.20
CA GLY A 92 9.21 -2.96 -0.22
C GLY A 92 8.31 -1.97 0.52
N THR A 93 7.45 -1.26 -0.20
CA THR A 93 6.50 -0.31 0.39
C THR A 93 5.49 -1.01 1.31
N PHE A 94 5.01 -2.20 0.93
CA PHE A 94 4.08 -2.97 1.75
C PHE A 94 4.67 -3.35 3.11
N TYR A 95 5.91 -3.87 3.14
CA TYR A 95 6.54 -4.30 4.39
C TYR A 95 7.24 -3.20 5.18
N ARG A 96 7.59 -2.08 4.56
CA ARG A 96 8.24 -0.96 5.26
C ARG A 96 7.23 0.07 5.77
N ASP A 97 6.24 0.40 4.94
CA ASP A 97 5.46 1.63 5.11
C ASP A 97 3.96 1.38 5.34
N VAL A 98 3.41 0.26 4.84
CA VAL A 98 1.96 0.03 4.89
C VAL A 98 1.57 -0.96 5.98
N LEU A 99 1.94 -2.24 5.83
CA LEU A 99 1.52 -3.30 6.74
C LEU A 99 1.96 -3.05 8.20
N PRO A 100 3.21 -2.62 8.50
CA PRO A 100 3.62 -2.36 9.88
C PRO A 100 2.80 -1.26 10.56
N ASN A 101 2.51 -0.16 9.85
CA ASN A 101 1.73 0.94 10.40
C ASN A 101 0.28 0.51 10.66
N LEU A 102 -0.33 -0.26 9.76
CA LEU A 102 -1.68 -0.81 9.95
C LEU A 102 -1.75 -1.85 11.09
N VAL A 103 -0.70 -2.65 11.29
CA VAL A 103 -0.58 -3.58 12.43
C VAL A 103 -0.38 -2.81 13.73
N GLU A 104 0.45 -1.77 13.72
CA GLU A 104 0.72 -0.96 14.91
C GLU A 104 -0.52 -0.22 15.39
N ILE A 105 -1.36 0.32 14.48
CA ILE A 105 -2.67 0.88 14.84
C ILE A 105 -3.50 -0.15 15.63
N ARG A 106 -3.61 -1.38 15.12
CA ARG A 106 -4.37 -2.47 15.77
C ARG A 106 -3.78 -2.86 17.11
N ASN A 107 -2.45 -2.94 17.21
CA ASN A 107 -1.71 -3.23 18.43
C ASN A 107 -1.95 -2.15 19.51
N GLN A 108 -1.85 -0.87 19.15
CA GLN A 108 -2.14 0.23 20.08
C GLN A 108 -3.60 0.23 20.52
N VAL A 109 -4.54 0.06 19.58
CA VAL A 109 -5.96 -0.06 19.88
C VAL A 109 -6.25 -1.19 20.87
N SER A 110 -5.63 -2.37 20.69
CA SER A 110 -5.86 -3.51 21.59
C SER A 110 -5.37 -3.28 23.03
N LYS A 111 -4.45 -2.33 23.23
CA LYS A 111 -3.88 -1.99 24.55
C LYS A 111 -4.63 -0.86 25.25
N LYS A 112 -5.56 -0.19 24.57
CA LYS A 112 -6.37 0.88 25.15
C LYS A 112 -7.43 0.32 26.10
N ALA A 113 -7.64 1.00 27.22
CA ALA A 113 -8.70 0.67 28.17
C ALA A 113 -10.10 0.76 27.53
N ASP A 114 -10.27 1.68 26.57
CA ASP A 114 -11.48 1.92 25.79
C ASP A 114 -11.40 1.30 24.38
N SER A 115 -10.63 0.22 24.20
CA SER A 115 -10.45 -0.47 22.91
C SER A 115 -11.77 -0.82 22.18
N ALA A 116 -12.87 -1.02 22.92
CA ALA A 116 -14.20 -1.23 22.36
C ALA A 116 -14.69 -0.07 21.49
N ASN A 117 -14.23 1.16 21.75
CA ASN A 117 -14.56 2.36 20.98
C ASN A 117 -13.77 2.46 19.66
N TYR A 118 -12.86 1.53 19.37
CA TYR A 118 -11.97 1.60 18.20
C TYR A 118 -12.19 0.45 17.21
N ARG A 119 -13.25 -0.35 17.38
CA ARG A 119 -13.51 -1.53 16.55
C ARG A 119 -13.67 -1.17 15.07
N LYS A 120 -14.41 -0.09 14.74
CA LYS A 120 -14.55 0.37 13.36
C LYS A 120 -13.24 0.89 12.77
N ALA A 121 -12.45 1.62 13.56
CA ALA A 121 -11.13 2.08 13.16
C ALA A 121 -10.18 0.91 12.87
N ALA A 122 -10.16 -0.12 13.73
CA ALA A 122 -9.36 -1.32 13.51
C ALA A 122 -9.83 -2.10 12.27
N ALA A 123 -11.14 -2.25 12.06
CA ALA A 123 -11.72 -2.93 10.89
C ALA A 123 -11.28 -2.30 9.56
N LEU A 124 -11.22 -0.96 9.49
CA LEU A 124 -10.76 -0.22 8.32
C LEU A 124 -9.32 -0.60 7.94
N THR A 125 -8.42 -0.75 8.91
CA THR A 125 -7.01 -1.10 8.64
C THR A 125 -6.85 -2.45 7.92
N TYR A 126 -7.75 -3.41 8.17
CA TYR A 126 -7.76 -4.67 7.44
C TYR A 126 -8.12 -4.47 5.97
N ILE A 127 -9.09 -3.61 5.66
CA ILE A 127 -9.50 -3.33 4.28
C ILE A 127 -8.34 -2.70 3.50
N ALA A 128 -7.66 -1.71 4.09
CA ALA A 128 -6.47 -1.08 3.52
C ALA A 128 -5.32 -2.09 3.31
N GLY A 129 -5.09 -2.96 4.30
CA GLY A 129 -4.08 -4.02 4.24
C GLY A 129 -4.37 -5.04 3.13
N VAL A 130 -5.61 -5.50 3.00
CA VAL A 130 -6.05 -6.42 1.94
C VAL A 130 -5.91 -5.78 0.56
N MET A 131 -6.30 -4.51 0.42
CA MET A 131 -6.20 -3.78 -0.84
C MET A 131 -4.77 -3.76 -1.37
N HIS A 132 -3.80 -3.41 -0.52
CA HIS A 132 -2.40 -3.40 -0.94
C HIS A 132 -1.83 -4.81 -1.04
N GLY A 133 -2.19 -5.71 -0.13
CA GLY A 133 -1.77 -7.12 -0.13
C GLY A 133 -2.12 -7.84 -1.43
N LEU A 134 -3.34 -7.64 -1.95
CA LEU A 134 -3.76 -8.16 -3.26
C LEU A 134 -2.78 -7.77 -4.37
N LYS A 135 -2.39 -6.49 -4.41
CA LYS A 135 -1.49 -5.96 -5.43
C LYS A 135 -0.07 -6.54 -5.35
N VAL A 136 0.39 -6.89 -4.14
CA VAL A 136 1.70 -7.52 -3.92
C VAL A 136 1.64 -8.99 -4.28
N THR A 137 0.66 -9.75 -3.78
CA THR A 137 0.56 -11.19 -4.10
C THR A 137 0.32 -11.44 -5.58
N ASP A 138 -0.41 -10.57 -6.30
CA ASP A 138 -0.61 -10.73 -7.74
C ASP A 138 0.71 -10.76 -8.54
N MET A 139 1.74 -10.07 -8.03
CA MET A 139 3.07 -10.04 -8.63
C MET A 139 4.00 -11.13 -8.07
N ASN A 140 3.87 -11.45 -6.78
CA ASN A 140 4.83 -12.27 -6.06
C ASN A 140 4.37 -13.70 -5.75
N GLY A 141 3.08 -14.00 -5.90
CA GLY A 141 2.50 -15.24 -5.41
C GLY A 141 2.46 -15.27 -3.88
N ALA A 142 3.06 -16.30 -3.27
CA ALA A 142 3.11 -16.44 -1.83
C ALA A 142 3.90 -15.29 -1.18
N ILE A 143 3.40 -14.75 -0.07
CA ILE A 143 4.03 -13.63 0.66
C ILE A 143 3.83 -13.79 2.18
N PRO A 144 4.74 -13.28 3.03
CA PRO A 144 4.49 -13.22 4.47
C PRO A 144 3.34 -12.28 4.81
N TYR A 145 2.29 -12.75 5.50
CA TYR A 145 1.21 -11.87 5.94
C TYR A 145 0.73 -12.20 7.35
N THR A 146 0.47 -13.46 7.66
CA THR A 146 -0.06 -13.89 8.97
C THR A 146 0.98 -13.76 10.08
N GLU A 147 2.25 -13.99 9.74
CA GLU A 147 3.38 -13.85 10.66
C GLU A 147 4.22 -12.58 10.42
N ALA A 148 3.86 -11.79 9.42
CA ALA A 148 4.58 -10.55 9.11
C ALA A 148 4.48 -9.55 10.27
N THR A 149 5.47 -8.65 10.36
CA THR A 149 5.53 -7.52 11.31
C THR A 149 5.60 -7.89 12.81
N LYS A 150 5.88 -9.15 13.12
CA LYS A 150 5.97 -9.66 14.51
C LYS A 150 7.34 -9.50 15.18
N ALA A 151 8.32 -8.93 14.48
CA ALA A 151 9.67 -8.73 15.03
C ALA A 151 9.67 -7.91 16.33
N ARG A 152 8.90 -6.81 16.39
CA ARG A 152 8.87 -5.92 17.55
C ARG A 152 8.06 -6.48 18.73
N THR A 153 7.01 -7.26 18.46
CA THR A 153 6.07 -7.75 19.48
C THR A 153 6.42 -9.14 19.99
N GLU A 154 6.94 -10.02 19.13
CA GLU A 154 7.20 -11.43 19.42
C GLU A 154 8.66 -11.84 19.19
N GLY A 155 9.53 -10.95 18.69
CA GLY A 155 10.92 -11.29 18.39
C GLY A 155 11.11 -12.23 17.20
N ARG A 156 10.10 -12.37 16.33
CA ARG A 156 10.12 -13.23 15.14
C ARG A 156 10.65 -12.47 13.92
N PHE A 157 11.73 -12.96 13.32
CA PHE A 157 12.41 -12.31 12.18
C PHE A 157 12.33 -13.13 10.88
N ASP A 158 11.73 -14.31 10.94
CA ASP A 158 11.65 -15.34 9.91
C ASP A 158 10.18 -15.71 9.62
N PRO A 159 9.35 -14.77 9.17
CA PRO A 159 7.93 -15.04 8.97
C PRO A 159 7.73 -16.04 7.82
N VAL A 160 6.82 -17.00 8.01
CA VAL A 160 6.44 -17.93 6.95
C VAL A 160 5.75 -17.22 5.78
N TYR A 161 5.87 -17.81 4.59
CA TYR A 161 5.17 -17.33 3.39
C TYR A 161 3.80 -18.01 3.33
N ASP A 162 2.75 -17.21 3.35
CA ASP A 162 1.39 -17.68 3.15
C ASP A 162 1.14 -17.87 1.65
N SER A 163 0.56 -19.00 1.24
CA SER A 163 0.21 -19.22 -0.17
C SER A 163 -0.85 -18.20 -0.63
N GLN A 164 -0.86 -17.86 -1.92
CA GLN A 164 -1.85 -16.94 -2.46
C GLN A 164 -3.29 -17.42 -2.20
N GLU A 165 -3.57 -18.71 -2.35
CA GLU A 165 -4.89 -19.29 -2.04
C GLU A 165 -5.30 -19.10 -0.57
N ALA A 166 -4.37 -19.35 0.36
CA ALA A 166 -4.60 -19.13 1.79
C ALA A 166 -4.86 -17.65 2.09
N LEU A 167 -4.10 -16.75 1.45
CA LEU A 167 -4.29 -15.30 1.56
C LEU A 167 -5.65 -14.84 1.04
N LEU A 168 -6.07 -15.27 -0.15
CA LEU A 168 -7.39 -14.92 -0.69
C LEU A 168 -8.51 -15.40 0.25
N THR A 169 -8.36 -16.58 0.85
CA THR A 169 -9.31 -17.11 1.84
C THR A 169 -9.33 -16.26 3.12
N LEU A 170 -8.16 -15.97 3.68
CA LEU A 170 -8.03 -15.13 4.87
C LEU A 170 -8.59 -13.73 4.63
N TRP A 171 -8.30 -13.13 3.48
CA TRP A 171 -8.74 -11.78 3.14
C TRP A 171 -10.24 -11.70 2.93
N LEU A 172 -10.88 -12.72 2.34
CA LEU A 172 -12.36 -12.77 2.32
C LEU A 172 -12.95 -12.77 3.74
N THR A 173 -12.37 -13.52 4.66
CA THR A 173 -12.78 -13.50 6.08
C THR A 173 -12.56 -12.14 6.73
N GLN A 174 -11.40 -11.52 6.51
CA GLN A 174 -11.10 -10.18 7.04
C GLN A 174 -12.07 -9.13 6.48
N LEU A 175 -12.31 -9.13 5.17
CA LEU A 175 -13.25 -8.22 4.52
C LEU A 175 -14.69 -8.41 5.05
N ASN A 176 -15.16 -9.66 5.19
CA ASN A 176 -16.48 -9.93 5.75
C ASN A 176 -16.62 -9.42 7.19
N SER A 177 -15.63 -9.68 8.04
CA SER A 177 -15.62 -9.19 9.42
C SER A 177 -15.57 -7.66 9.49
N SER A 178 -14.78 -7.03 8.62
CA SER A 178 -14.72 -5.57 8.54
C SER A 178 -16.05 -4.97 8.08
N ILE A 179 -16.70 -5.53 7.06
CA ILE A 179 -18.02 -5.10 6.59
C ILE A 179 -19.03 -5.18 7.74
N ALA A 180 -19.12 -6.32 8.42
CA ALA A 180 -20.03 -6.52 9.54
C ALA A 180 -19.77 -5.50 10.67
N THR A 181 -18.50 -5.26 11.01
CA THR A 181 -18.12 -4.30 12.06
C THR A 181 -18.45 -2.86 11.68
N LEU A 182 -18.20 -2.46 10.44
CA LEU A 182 -18.49 -1.11 9.97
C LEU A 182 -20.00 -0.84 9.86
N ALA A 183 -20.77 -1.84 9.44
CA ALA A 183 -22.24 -1.77 9.30
C ALA A 183 -23.00 -1.89 10.63
N ASP A 184 -22.34 -2.32 11.71
CA ASP A 184 -22.99 -2.47 13.01
C ASP A 184 -23.33 -1.10 13.63
N ASN A 185 -24.62 -0.79 13.68
CA ASN A 185 -25.17 0.43 14.26
C ASN A 185 -25.24 0.38 15.79
N SER A 186 -25.10 -0.80 16.42
CA SER A 186 -25.03 -0.93 17.87
C SER A 186 -23.68 -0.44 18.43
N LEU A 187 -22.64 -0.38 17.60
CA LEU A 187 -21.35 0.21 17.94
C LEU A 187 -21.43 1.75 17.92
N THR A 188 -21.95 2.31 19.01
CA THR A 188 -22.00 3.76 19.24
C THR A 188 -20.66 4.29 19.77
N GLY A 189 -20.38 5.58 19.61
CA GLY A 189 -19.18 6.23 20.18
C GLY A 189 -17.86 5.76 19.59
N GLN A 190 -17.87 5.22 18.37
CA GLN A 190 -16.67 4.71 17.72
C GLN A 190 -15.75 5.86 17.29
N TYR A 191 -14.46 5.71 17.58
CA TYR A 191 -13.40 6.56 17.06
C TYR A 191 -13.43 6.55 15.54
N ASN A 192 -13.33 7.74 14.98
CA ASN A 192 -13.30 7.96 13.55
C ASN A 192 -12.02 8.74 13.21
N PHE A 193 -11.31 8.28 12.18
CA PHE A 193 -10.09 8.94 11.71
C PHE A 193 -10.34 10.33 11.11
N GLY A 194 -11.57 10.63 10.68
CA GLY A 194 -11.93 11.90 10.06
C GLY A 194 -10.97 12.22 8.91
N THR A 195 -10.34 13.39 8.94
CA THR A 195 -9.41 13.83 7.89
C THR A 195 -8.10 13.03 7.81
N ALA A 196 -7.76 12.23 8.83
CA ALA A 196 -6.61 11.34 8.79
C ALA A 196 -6.82 10.11 7.88
N ASP A 197 -8.08 9.75 7.59
CA ASP A 197 -8.39 8.89 6.45
C ASP A 197 -8.35 9.77 5.20
N VAL A 198 -7.30 9.59 4.38
CA VAL A 198 -7.08 10.46 3.23
C VAL A 198 -8.03 10.16 2.07
N TYR A 199 -8.63 8.97 2.02
CA TYR A 199 -9.50 8.53 0.94
C TYR A 199 -10.96 8.91 1.14
N TYR A 200 -11.52 8.54 2.29
CA TYR A 200 -12.97 8.64 2.54
C TYR A 200 -13.32 9.52 3.73
N LYS A 201 -12.32 10.15 4.35
CA LYS A 201 -12.52 11.10 5.46
C LYS A 201 -13.33 10.51 6.62
N GLY A 202 -13.24 9.19 6.82
CA GLY A 202 -13.97 8.48 7.87
C GLY A 202 -15.34 7.95 7.48
N ASP A 203 -15.73 8.01 6.20
CA ASP A 203 -17.00 7.48 5.71
C ASP A 203 -17.00 5.94 5.68
N TRP A 204 -17.57 5.33 6.70
CA TRP A 204 -17.65 3.87 6.84
C TRP A 204 -18.43 3.20 5.70
N ILE A 205 -19.44 3.86 5.12
CA ILE A 205 -20.24 3.29 4.03
C ILE A 205 -19.37 3.13 2.78
N LYS A 206 -18.52 4.11 2.48
CA LYS A 206 -17.57 4.01 1.37
C LYS A 206 -16.52 2.93 1.61
N TRP A 207 -16.05 2.75 2.84
CA TRP A 207 -15.16 1.63 3.19
C TRP A 207 -15.84 0.26 3.03
N ILE A 208 -17.13 0.14 3.39
CA ILE A 208 -17.91 -1.08 3.13
C ILE A 208 -18.01 -1.36 1.63
N LYS A 209 -18.34 -0.34 0.82
CA LYS A 209 -18.39 -0.46 -0.64
C LYS A 209 -17.05 -0.90 -1.22
N LEU A 210 -15.95 -0.32 -0.76
CA LEU A 210 -14.60 -0.73 -1.15
C LEU A 210 -14.35 -2.20 -0.78
N ALA A 211 -14.67 -2.62 0.45
CA ALA A 211 -14.48 -4.00 0.89
C ALA A 211 -15.27 -4.99 0.03
N ASN A 212 -16.53 -4.67 -0.31
CA ASN A 212 -17.34 -5.44 -1.24
C ASN A 212 -16.72 -5.49 -2.64
N SER A 213 -16.21 -4.36 -3.16
CA SER A 213 -15.47 -4.34 -4.43
C SER A 213 -14.19 -5.18 -4.39
N LEU A 214 -13.46 -5.21 -3.27
CA LEU A 214 -12.28 -6.07 -3.11
C LEU A 214 -12.67 -7.55 -3.08
N LYS A 215 -13.81 -7.91 -2.46
CA LYS A 215 -14.37 -9.28 -2.55
C LYS A 215 -14.63 -9.67 -4.00
N LEU A 216 -15.22 -8.78 -4.81
CA LEU A 216 -15.42 -9.04 -6.25
C LEU A 216 -14.09 -9.17 -7.01
N ARG A 217 -13.07 -8.37 -6.66
CA ARG A 217 -11.72 -8.54 -7.23
C ARG A 217 -11.13 -9.91 -6.89
N ILE A 218 -11.30 -10.40 -5.65
CA ILE A 218 -10.89 -11.76 -5.27
C ILE A 218 -11.69 -12.80 -6.08
N ALA A 219 -13.00 -12.64 -6.21
CA ALA A 219 -13.86 -13.55 -6.96
C ALA A 219 -13.43 -13.69 -8.44
N ALA A 220 -13.00 -12.59 -9.07
CA ALA A 220 -12.48 -12.61 -10.44
C ALA A 220 -11.17 -13.42 -10.58
N ARG A 221 -10.30 -13.43 -9.55
CA ARG A 221 -9.08 -14.28 -9.54
C ARG A 221 -9.42 -15.76 -9.42
N LEU A 222 -10.51 -16.06 -8.73
CA LEU A 222 -10.96 -17.44 -8.48
C LEU A 222 -11.81 -18.00 -9.63
N GLU A 223 -12.28 -17.19 -10.58
CA GLU A 223 -13.31 -17.59 -11.56
C GLU A 223 -12.99 -18.87 -12.33
N ASN A 224 -11.72 -19.02 -12.75
CA ASN A 224 -11.24 -20.18 -13.50
C ASN A 224 -10.76 -21.34 -12.62
N VAL A 225 -10.59 -21.12 -11.31
CA VAL A 225 -10.04 -22.11 -10.36
C VAL A 225 -11.16 -22.73 -9.52
N ASP A 226 -12.10 -21.91 -9.05
CA ASP A 226 -13.21 -22.30 -8.19
C ASP A 226 -14.46 -21.44 -8.50
N ASN A 227 -15.12 -21.82 -9.59
CA ASN A 227 -16.29 -21.10 -10.08
C ASN A 227 -17.47 -21.10 -9.08
N ALA A 228 -17.62 -22.16 -8.28
CA ALA A 228 -18.67 -22.26 -7.26
C ALA A 228 -18.46 -21.22 -6.15
N ARG A 229 -17.23 -21.09 -5.67
CA ARG A 229 -16.86 -20.07 -4.68
C ARG A 229 -16.96 -18.66 -5.27
N THR A 230 -16.57 -18.44 -6.52
CA THR A 230 -16.79 -17.17 -7.22
C THR A 230 -18.26 -16.77 -7.19
N ARG A 231 -19.19 -17.65 -7.60
CA ARG A 231 -20.64 -17.37 -7.55
C ARG A 231 -21.11 -17.00 -6.14
N THR A 232 -20.64 -17.73 -5.14
CA THR A 232 -20.98 -17.49 -3.73
C THR A 232 -20.55 -16.08 -3.30
N ILE A 233 -19.33 -15.66 -3.64
CA ILE A 233 -18.82 -14.33 -3.29
C ILE A 233 -19.65 -13.24 -3.99
N PHE A 234 -19.98 -13.41 -5.27
CA PHE A 234 -20.84 -12.48 -6.00
C PHE A 234 -22.21 -12.33 -5.34
N GLN A 235 -22.86 -13.45 -5.00
CA GLN A 235 -24.16 -13.44 -4.32
C GLN A 235 -24.09 -12.74 -2.95
N GLN A 236 -23.04 -12.99 -2.17
CA GLN A 236 -22.84 -12.30 -0.89
C GLN A 236 -22.69 -10.79 -1.06
N VAL A 237 -21.95 -10.33 -2.08
CA VAL A 237 -21.77 -8.90 -2.34
C VAL A 237 -23.07 -8.25 -2.81
N LEU A 238 -23.87 -8.94 -3.63
CA LEU A 238 -25.16 -8.45 -4.11
C LEU A 238 -26.25 -8.45 -3.01
N ALA A 239 -26.12 -9.32 -2.01
CA ALA A 239 -27.04 -9.37 -0.87
C ALA A 239 -26.72 -8.33 0.22
N ASP A 240 -25.51 -7.76 0.23
CA ASP A 240 -25.15 -6.69 1.15
C ASP A 240 -25.88 -5.38 0.77
N ALA A 241 -26.50 -4.73 1.76
CA ALA A 241 -27.32 -3.54 1.53
C ALA A 241 -26.55 -2.34 0.96
N ASN A 242 -25.23 -2.25 1.20
CA ASN A 242 -24.39 -1.18 0.67
C ASN A 242 -23.79 -1.54 -0.71
N GLY A 243 -23.68 -2.84 -0.99
CA GLY A 243 -23.14 -3.35 -2.25
C GLY A 243 -21.69 -2.94 -2.52
N PRO A 244 -21.19 -3.13 -3.76
CA PRO A 244 -19.87 -2.66 -4.18
C PRO A 244 -19.90 -1.17 -4.59
N ILE A 245 -18.75 -0.62 -4.94
CA ILE A 245 -18.63 0.68 -5.61
C ILE A 245 -19.36 0.62 -6.96
N THR A 246 -20.37 1.48 -7.14
CA THR A 246 -21.17 1.60 -8.38
C THR A 246 -21.17 3.02 -8.97
N THR A 247 -20.71 4.02 -8.22
CA THR A 247 -20.68 5.42 -8.66
C THR A 247 -19.26 5.99 -8.55
N THR A 248 -18.99 7.08 -9.29
CA THR A 248 -17.71 7.80 -9.22
C THR A 248 -17.48 8.45 -7.86
N ALA A 249 -18.53 8.87 -7.15
CA ALA A 249 -18.42 9.48 -5.81
C ALA A 249 -17.96 8.48 -4.73
N ASP A 250 -18.16 7.18 -4.96
CA ASP A 250 -17.73 6.10 -4.07
C ASP A 250 -16.32 5.56 -4.43
N GLN A 251 -15.73 6.00 -5.55
CA GLN A 251 -14.41 5.53 -5.96
C GLN A 251 -13.35 5.91 -4.92
N LEU A 252 -12.42 4.99 -4.68
CA LEU A 252 -11.25 5.27 -3.90
C LEU A 252 -10.36 6.23 -4.69
N THR A 253 -10.32 7.49 -4.26
CA THR A 253 -9.55 8.54 -4.94
C THR A 253 -8.54 9.13 -3.98
N TYR A 254 -7.30 9.27 -4.45
CA TYR A 254 -6.26 9.99 -3.72
C TYR A 254 -6.13 11.39 -4.30
N GLN A 255 -6.46 12.39 -3.50
CA GLN A 255 -6.39 13.78 -3.89
C GLN A 255 -5.27 14.46 -3.11
N SER A 256 -4.13 14.65 -3.78
CA SER A 256 -3.01 15.44 -3.28
C SER A 256 -2.47 16.30 -4.41
N ILE A 257 -2.27 17.60 -4.13
CA ILE A 257 -1.69 18.55 -5.10
C ILE A 257 -0.25 18.20 -5.46
N ASP A 258 0.44 17.49 -4.56
CA ASP A 258 1.83 17.06 -4.76
C ASP A 258 1.93 15.66 -5.38
N TYR A 259 0.81 14.95 -5.50
CA TYR A 259 0.79 13.65 -6.15
C TYR A 259 0.76 13.79 -7.66
N LEU A 260 1.90 13.48 -8.27
CA LEU A 260 2.08 13.44 -9.71
C LEU A 260 2.24 11.98 -10.15
N PRO A 261 1.16 11.31 -10.62
CA PRO A 261 1.17 9.88 -10.92
C PRO A 261 2.17 9.48 -12.01
N PHE A 262 2.61 10.43 -12.83
CA PHE A 262 3.60 10.24 -13.90
C PHE A 262 4.81 11.17 -13.78
N GLY A 263 5.04 11.76 -12.61
CA GLY A 263 6.17 12.67 -12.38
C GLY A 263 5.91 14.09 -12.90
N ARG A 264 6.98 14.88 -13.06
CA ARG A 264 6.89 16.32 -13.42
C ARG A 264 6.88 16.60 -14.93
N GLY A 265 6.70 15.57 -15.76
CA GLY A 265 6.37 15.71 -17.18
C GLY A 265 7.51 15.40 -18.15
N GLY A 266 8.62 14.82 -17.68
CA GLY A 266 9.72 14.37 -18.54
C GLY A 266 9.88 12.85 -18.58
N GLU A 267 9.33 12.13 -17.61
CA GLU A 267 9.76 10.78 -17.26
C GLU A 267 9.13 9.70 -18.14
N ILE A 268 7.97 9.98 -18.73
CA ILE A 268 7.35 9.14 -19.78
C ILE A 268 8.22 9.10 -21.04
N VAL A 269 8.89 10.22 -21.37
CA VAL A 269 9.68 10.41 -22.60
C VAL A 269 11.19 10.23 -22.35
N TYR A 270 11.62 10.31 -21.09
CA TYR A 270 13.03 10.37 -20.67
C TYR A 270 13.92 9.25 -21.21
N ARG A 271 13.37 8.05 -21.48
CA ARG A 271 14.13 6.94 -22.08
C ARG A 271 13.80 6.68 -23.55
N SER A 272 12.53 6.58 -23.89
CA SER A 272 12.06 6.43 -25.28
C SER A 272 10.59 6.81 -25.35
N GLN A 273 10.18 7.32 -26.51
CA GLN A 273 8.79 7.60 -26.79
C GLN A 273 7.98 6.29 -26.77
N ARG A 274 6.76 6.35 -26.23
CA ARG A 274 5.83 5.22 -26.22
C ARG A 274 4.84 5.36 -27.36
N PHE A 275 4.65 4.27 -28.09
CA PHE A 275 3.74 4.19 -29.22
C PHE A 275 2.66 3.16 -28.92
N GLY A 276 1.43 3.43 -29.36
CA GLY A 276 0.38 2.42 -29.34
C GLY A 276 0.73 1.26 -30.28
N THR A 277 0.53 0.03 -29.82
CA THR A 277 0.66 -1.14 -30.68
C THR A 277 -0.43 -1.17 -31.74
N THR A 278 -0.17 -1.82 -32.89
CA THR A 278 -1.18 -2.01 -33.94
C THR A 278 -2.43 -2.69 -33.40
N SER A 279 -2.28 -3.69 -32.52
CA SER A 279 -3.40 -4.41 -31.91
C SER A 279 -4.34 -3.48 -31.13
N LEU A 280 -3.79 -2.62 -30.27
CA LEU A 280 -4.58 -1.67 -29.48
C LEU A 280 -5.19 -0.57 -30.36
N ILE A 281 -4.40 0.02 -31.25
CA ILE A 281 -4.86 1.12 -32.12
C ILE A 281 -5.98 0.64 -33.06
N ASP A 282 -5.84 -0.53 -33.67
CA ASP A 282 -6.87 -1.09 -34.54
C ASP A 282 -8.12 -1.48 -33.77
N PHE A 283 -7.98 -2.02 -32.56
CA PHE A 283 -9.11 -2.28 -31.67
C PHE A 283 -9.89 -0.98 -31.39
N MET A 284 -9.21 0.08 -30.97
CA MET A 284 -9.84 1.36 -30.64
C MET A 284 -10.48 2.01 -31.88
N LYS A 285 -9.83 1.94 -33.06
CA LYS A 285 -10.42 2.42 -34.32
C LYS A 285 -11.67 1.64 -34.71
N ARG A 286 -11.62 0.30 -34.70
CA ARG A 286 -12.78 -0.55 -35.02
C ARG A 286 -13.94 -0.29 -34.08
N ALA A 287 -13.66 -0.01 -32.81
CA ALA A 287 -14.67 0.33 -31.81
C ALA A 287 -15.18 1.78 -31.90
N ASN A 288 -14.64 2.62 -32.80
CA ASN A 288 -14.86 4.07 -32.82
C ASN A 288 -14.65 4.71 -31.43
N ASP A 289 -13.62 4.27 -30.71
CA ASP A 289 -13.41 4.62 -29.31
C ASP A 289 -12.96 6.10 -29.18
N PRO A 290 -13.74 6.96 -28.50
CA PRO A 290 -13.39 8.37 -28.34
C PRO A 290 -12.11 8.58 -27.52
N ARG A 291 -11.70 7.59 -26.71
CA ARG A 291 -10.47 7.64 -25.92
C ARG A 291 -9.21 7.56 -26.77
N LEU A 292 -9.32 7.15 -28.03
CA LEU A 292 -8.17 7.04 -28.93
C LEU A 292 -7.40 8.37 -29.00
N ARG A 293 -8.13 9.50 -29.11
CA ARG A 293 -7.55 10.84 -29.19
C ARG A 293 -7.16 11.43 -27.83
N ILE A 294 -7.49 10.75 -26.73
CA ILE A 294 -7.10 11.12 -25.37
C ILE A 294 -5.80 10.41 -25.00
N TYR A 295 -5.67 9.13 -25.35
CA TYR A 295 -4.51 8.31 -25.01
C TYR A 295 -3.37 8.40 -26.03
N PHE A 296 -3.68 8.66 -27.30
CA PHE A 296 -2.69 8.66 -28.37
C PHE A 296 -2.81 9.90 -29.25
N GLU A 297 -1.64 10.41 -29.63
CA GLU A 297 -1.51 11.43 -30.65
C GLU A 297 -1.14 10.78 -31.99
N PRO A 298 -1.60 11.33 -33.12
CA PRO A 298 -1.10 10.91 -34.43
C PRO A 298 0.41 11.02 -34.49
N ASN A 299 1.09 9.99 -34.99
CA ASN A 299 2.53 10.08 -35.21
C ASN A 299 2.86 11.13 -36.29
N GLY A 300 4.11 11.59 -36.30
CA GLY A 300 4.62 12.56 -37.28
C GLY A 300 4.87 11.98 -38.67
N LEU A 301 4.62 10.67 -38.90
CA LEU A 301 4.80 10.00 -40.19
C LEU A 301 3.59 10.25 -41.12
N GLN A 302 3.18 11.51 -41.22
CA GLN A 302 2.12 11.96 -42.13
C GLN A 302 2.75 12.59 -43.38
N GLY A 303 2.14 12.39 -44.55
CA GLY A 303 2.67 12.90 -45.83
C GLY A 303 3.83 12.07 -46.37
N SER A 304 4.96 12.72 -46.70
CA SER A 304 6.10 12.14 -47.47
C SER A 304 6.78 10.90 -46.86
N PHE A 305 6.57 10.63 -45.57
CA PHE A 305 7.06 9.41 -44.92
C PHE A 305 6.28 8.15 -45.34
N LYS A 306 4.98 8.26 -45.64
CA LYS A 306 4.21 7.15 -46.25
C LYS A 306 4.79 6.79 -47.61
N ASP A 307 5.16 7.80 -48.40
CA ASP A 307 5.77 7.60 -49.71
C ASP A 307 7.11 6.89 -49.59
N THR A 308 7.85 7.14 -48.51
CA THR A 308 9.15 6.50 -48.24
C THR A 308 8.98 5.04 -47.80
N LEU A 309 8.03 4.73 -46.91
CA LEU A 309 7.74 3.35 -46.50
C LEU A 309 7.15 2.51 -47.64
N ALA A 310 6.26 3.11 -48.45
CA ALA A 310 5.73 2.49 -49.66
C ALA A 310 6.82 2.27 -50.71
N LYS A 311 7.75 3.21 -50.87
CA LYS A 311 8.91 3.11 -51.79
C LYS A 311 9.84 1.94 -51.44
N TYR A 312 9.99 1.60 -50.15
CA TYR A 312 10.87 0.53 -49.69
C TYR A 312 10.15 -0.77 -49.31
N GLY A 313 8.83 -0.86 -49.56
CA GLY A 313 8.07 -2.10 -49.39
C GLY A 313 7.93 -2.60 -47.95
N THR A 314 8.13 -1.71 -46.97
CA THR A 314 7.99 -2.00 -45.54
C THR A 314 6.69 -1.37 -45.05
N THR A 315 5.56 -2.01 -45.34
CA THR A 315 4.25 -1.70 -44.74
C THR A 315 3.81 -2.82 -43.84
#